data_AF-A0A256Z1Y2-F1
#
_entry.id   AF-A0A256Z1Y2-F1
#
_cell.length_a   1.000
_cell.length_b   1.000
_cell.length_c   1.000
_cell.angle_alpha   90.00
_cell.angle_beta   90.00
_cell.angle_gamma   90.00
#
_symmetry.space_group_name_H-M   'P 1'
#
loop_
_entity.id
_entity.type
_entity.pdbx_description
1 polymer ?
#
loop_
_entity_poly.entity_id
_entity_poly.type
_entity_poly.pdbx_seq_one_letter_code
_entity_poly.pdbx_strand_id
1 'polypeptide(L)'
;MVSAHPKFFLFKFRPSSHSEDFTLIATYSSSEKAAVVEEALKRLLEDMEEHPDDYDTDWDPDDARVFKRGNEVWFNVYTAGYLDDVESAILKGEPEKVECYRDYQELTVRVKVPSGLTPEVAVLIGDKDEAEAIRWLTENCGKPKVLKNGGNEELLEWMYYGDGIYDDYDNKLYLGGIEFDLNKHRNWEVEWF
;
A
#
# COMPACT_ATOMS: atom_id res chain seq x y z
N MET A 1 37.86 -0.32 -35.67
CA MET A 1 36.93 -1.43 -35.39
C MET A 1 36.33 -1.16 -34.04
N VAL A 2 35.04 -0.83 -33.97
CA VAL A 2 34.33 -0.60 -32.70
C VAL A 2 33.68 -1.92 -32.34
N SER A 3 34.16 -2.54 -31.26
CA SER A 3 33.57 -3.72 -30.65
C SER A 3 32.21 -3.34 -30.07
N ALA A 4 31.12 -3.73 -30.75
CA ALA A 4 29.78 -3.65 -30.17
C ALA A 4 29.64 -4.81 -29.18
N HIS A 5 29.69 -4.52 -27.88
CA HIS A 5 29.29 -5.49 -26.87
C HIS A 5 27.77 -5.67 -26.93
N PRO A 6 27.26 -6.91 -27.05
CA PRO A 6 25.83 -7.16 -26.99
C PRO A 6 25.32 -6.78 -25.60
N LYS A 7 24.35 -5.84 -25.56
CA LYS A 7 23.56 -5.58 -24.36
C LYS A 7 22.57 -6.73 -24.21
N PHE A 8 22.84 -7.63 -23.27
CA PHE A 8 21.88 -8.64 -22.85
C PHE A 8 20.85 -7.95 -21.95
N PHE A 9 19.59 -7.96 -22.38
CA PHE A 9 18.46 -7.56 -21.55
C PHE A 9 17.85 -8.85 -20.99
N LEU A 10 18.07 -9.10 -19.70
CA LEU A 10 17.39 -10.16 -18.99
C LEU A 10 16.00 -9.64 -18.62
N PHE A 11 14.99 -10.08 -19.37
CA PHE A 11 13.60 -9.86 -18.98
C PHE A 11 13.25 -10.95 -17.96
N LYS A 12 13.31 -10.64 -16.66
CA LYS A 12 12.71 -11.50 -15.62
C LYS A 12 11.19 -11.45 -15.82
N PHE A 13 10.61 -12.57 -16.25
CA PHE A 13 9.17 -12.72 -16.39
C PHE A 13 8.59 -12.91 -14.98
N ARG A 14 7.72 -12.00 -14.52
CA ARG A 14 6.99 -12.20 -13.26
C ARG A 14 6.06 -13.40 -13.43
N PRO A 15 6.17 -14.46 -12.61
CA PRO A 15 5.33 -15.62 -12.77
C PRO A 15 3.92 -15.34 -12.21
N SER A 16 2.92 -15.85 -12.93
CA SER A 16 1.53 -16.06 -12.49
C SER A 16 0.59 -14.83 -12.42
N SER A 17 -0.61 -15.00 -12.98
CA SER A 17 -1.76 -14.08 -12.87
C SER A 17 -2.45 -14.12 -11.49
N HIS A 18 -1.88 -14.85 -10.53
CA HIS A 18 -2.43 -15.07 -9.19
C HIS A 18 -1.52 -14.51 -8.09
N SER A 19 -0.43 -13.86 -8.46
CA SER A 19 0.52 -13.23 -7.54
C SER A 19 0.21 -11.73 -7.43
N GLU A 20 0.33 -11.17 -6.23
CA GLU A 20 0.06 -9.76 -5.90
C GLU A 20 1.31 -9.16 -5.24
N ASP A 21 1.45 -7.82 -5.22
CA ASP A 21 2.52 -7.18 -4.46
C ASP A 21 2.11 -7.17 -2.97
N PHE A 22 2.76 -7.97 -2.15
CA PHE A 22 2.50 -8.04 -0.71
C PHE A 22 3.43 -7.09 0.06
N THR A 23 2.86 -6.39 1.05
CA THR A 23 3.61 -5.57 2.01
C THR A 23 3.28 -6.01 3.43
N LEU A 24 4.28 -6.50 4.15
CA LEU A 24 4.22 -6.78 5.58
C LEU A 24 4.85 -5.63 6.35
N ILE A 25 4.12 -5.06 7.30
CA ILE A 25 4.59 -4.02 8.21
C ILE A 25 4.50 -4.55 9.64
N ALA A 26 5.64 -4.66 10.30
CA ALA A 26 5.72 -5.11 11.68
C ALA A 26 6.23 -3.97 12.57
N THR A 27 5.41 -3.57 13.55
CA THR A 27 5.74 -2.53 14.53
C THR A 27 6.31 -3.17 15.79
N TYR A 28 7.46 -2.69 16.26
CA TYR A 28 8.13 -3.17 17.47
C TYR A 28 8.14 -2.11 18.57
N SER A 29 8.34 -2.55 19.81
CA SER A 29 8.41 -1.66 20.97
C SER A 29 9.56 -0.64 20.93
N SER A 30 10.57 -0.86 20.08
CA SER A 30 11.68 0.08 19.92
C SER A 30 12.37 0.00 18.55
N SER A 31 13.07 1.08 18.20
CA SER A 31 13.88 1.18 16.98
C SER A 31 15.00 0.14 16.93
N GLU A 32 15.58 -0.21 18.08
CA GLU A 32 16.65 -1.21 18.20
C GLU A 32 16.12 -2.63 17.93
N LYS A 33 14.95 -2.99 18.46
CA LYS A 33 14.31 -4.27 18.14
C LYS A 33 14.00 -4.38 16.65
N ALA A 34 13.43 -3.34 16.08
CA ALA A 34 13.15 -3.28 14.65
C ALA A 34 14.44 -3.45 13.82
N ALA A 35 15.57 -2.88 14.22
CA ALA A 35 16.84 -3.07 13.53
C ALA A 35 17.36 -4.52 13.59
N VAL A 36 17.18 -5.20 14.74
CA VAL A 36 17.56 -6.62 14.85
C VAL A 36 16.74 -7.49 13.89
N VAL A 37 15.44 -7.22 13.75
CA VAL A 37 14.58 -7.98 12.84
C VAL A 37 14.85 -7.63 11.37
N GLU A 38 15.08 -6.36 11.05
CA GLU A 38 15.48 -5.93 9.71
C GLU A 38 16.73 -6.70 9.24
N GLU A 39 17.76 -6.79 10.08
CA GLU A 39 18.98 -7.53 9.77
C GLU A 39 18.76 -9.04 9.71
N ALA A 40 17.86 -9.58 10.53
CA ALA A 40 17.49 -11.01 10.46
C ALA A 40 16.78 -11.35 9.14
N LEU A 41 15.88 -10.47 8.66
CA LEU A 41 15.21 -10.63 7.39
C LEU A 41 16.18 -10.50 6.20
N LYS A 42 17.13 -9.57 6.25
CA LYS A 42 18.17 -9.48 5.20
C LYS A 42 19.01 -10.75 5.12
N ARG A 43 19.42 -11.30 6.26
CA ARG A 43 20.15 -12.58 6.31
C ARG A 43 19.32 -13.75 5.82
N LEU A 44 18.00 -13.74 6.09
CA LEU A 44 17.09 -14.75 5.54
C LEU A 44 17.09 -14.67 4.01
N LEU A 45 17.00 -13.47 3.43
CA LEU A 45 17.05 -13.30 1.97
C LEU A 45 18.38 -13.77 1.37
N GLU A 46 19.51 -13.48 2.02
CA GLU A 46 20.83 -13.99 1.63
C GLU A 46 20.88 -15.52 1.68
N ASP A 47 20.34 -16.14 2.73
CA ASP A 47 20.31 -17.60 2.89
C ASP A 47 19.40 -18.27 1.85
N MET A 48 18.26 -17.65 1.52
CA MET A 48 17.38 -18.09 0.44
C MET A 48 18.04 -18.01 -0.94
N GLU A 49 18.90 -17.02 -1.18
CA GLU A 49 19.67 -16.90 -2.42
C GLU A 49 20.75 -17.99 -2.51
N GLU A 50 21.45 -18.29 -1.40
CA GLU A 50 22.50 -19.30 -1.36
C GLU A 50 21.95 -20.74 -1.36
N HIS A 51 20.78 -20.97 -0.75
CA HIS A 51 20.16 -22.28 -0.53
C HIS A 51 18.69 -22.33 -1.00
N PRO A 52 18.40 -22.06 -2.29
CA PRO A 52 17.01 -21.95 -2.76
C PRO A 52 16.19 -23.23 -2.62
N ASP A 53 16.83 -24.41 -2.56
CA ASP A 53 16.15 -25.70 -2.40
C ASP A 53 15.61 -25.93 -0.96
N ASP A 54 16.05 -25.13 0.02
CA ASP A 54 15.63 -25.23 1.42
C ASP A 54 14.32 -24.45 1.71
N TYR A 55 13.85 -23.66 0.75
CA TYR A 55 12.69 -22.77 0.89
C TYR A 55 11.60 -23.09 -0.14
N ASP A 56 10.35 -23.11 0.30
CA ASP A 56 9.19 -23.29 -0.56
C ASP A 56 8.58 -21.93 -0.90
N THR A 57 9.22 -21.19 -1.81
CA THR A 57 8.77 -19.87 -2.27
C THR A 57 8.56 -19.81 -3.78
N ASP A 58 7.62 -18.97 -4.22
CA ASP A 58 7.34 -18.71 -5.64
C ASP A 58 7.99 -17.41 -6.15
N TRP A 59 8.88 -16.82 -5.34
CA TRP A 59 9.52 -15.53 -5.57
C TRP A 59 11.04 -15.61 -5.34
N ASP A 60 11.74 -14.68 -5.97
CA ASP A 60 13.20 -14.54 -5.93
C ASP A 60 13.59 -13.56 -4.80
N PRO A 61 14.53 -13.90 -3.91
CA PRO A 61 15.02 -13.00 -2.86
C PRO A 61 15.45 -11.61 -3.34
N ASP A 62 16.01 -11.52 -4.55
CA ASP A 62 16.40 -10.24 -5.17
C ASP A 62 15.22 -9.30 -5.44
N ASP A 63 14.02 -9.84 -5.61
CA ASP A 63 12.81 -9.08 -5.90
C ASP A 63 12.14 -8.57 -4.60
N ALA A 64 12.56 -9.07 -3.43
CA ALA A 64 12.07 -8.64 -2.13
C ALA A 64 12.78 -7.36 -1.65
N ARG A 65 12.06 -6.54 -0.87
CA ARG A 65 12.61 -5.33 -0.25
C ARG A 65 12.36 -5.32 1.23
N VAL A 66 13.44 -5.19 2.00
CA VAL A 66 13.42 -5.04 3.45
C VAL A 66 14.02 -3.70 3.84
N PHE A 67 13.30 -2.94 4.66
CA PHE A 67 13.82 -1.70 5.23
C PHE A 67 13.12 -1.36 6.55
N LYS A 68 13.72 -0.43 7.30
CA LYS A 68 13.17 0.05 8.57
C LYS A 68 12.72 1.50 8.48
N ARG A 69 11.59 1.82 9.12
CA ARG A 69 11.10 3.20 9.35
C ARG A 69 10.81 3.36 10.84
N GLY A 70 11.70 4.05 11.57
CA GLY A 70 11.54 4.22 13.02
C GLY A 70 11.58 2.88 13.77
N ASN A 71 10.46 2.49 14.37
CA ASN A 71 10.26 1.20 15.05
C ASN A 71 9.50 0.17 14.20
N GLU A 72 9.30 0.43 12.91
CA GLU A 72 8.63 -0.47 11.98
C GLU A 72 9.64 -1.13 11.04
N VAL A 73 9.44 -2.41 10.76
CA VAL A 73 10.13 -3.15 9.71
C VAL A 73 9.14 -3.44 8.60
N TRP A 74 9.56 -3.12 7.39
CA TRP A 74 8.78 -3.25 6.18
C TRP A 74 9.42 -4.32 5.31
N PHE A 75 8.60 -5.28 4.86
CA PHE A 75 8.97 -6.31 3.90
C PHE A 75 8.00 -6.24 2.72
N ASN A 76 8.50 -6.24 1.49
CA ASN A 76 7.68 -6.17 0.28
C ASN A 76 8.15 -7.21 -0.72
N VAL A 77 7.23 -7.97 -1.32
CA VAL A 77 7.55 -8.91 -2.40
C VAL A 77 6.34 -9.23 -3.26
N TYR A 78 6.57 -9.57 -4.52
CA TYR A 78 5.54 -10.08 -5.42
C TYR A 78 5.44 -11.61 -5.30
N THR A 79 4.32 -12.13 -4.79
CA THR A 79 4.15 -13.57 -4.47
C THR A 79 2.69 -14.00 -4.56
N ALA A 80 2.43 -15.30 -4.73
CA ALA A 80 1.12 -15.91 -4.51
C ALA A 80 0.80 -16.18 -3.01
N GLY A 81 1.60 -15.62 -2.09
CA GLY A 81 1.38 -15.69 -0.65
C GLY A 81 2.32 -16.63 0.11
N TYR A 82 3.42 -17.05 -0.50
CA TYR A 82 4.42 -17.93 0.13
C TYR A 82 5.35 -17.12 1.05
N LEU A 83 4.85 -16.77 2.24
CA LEU A 83 5.52 -15.85 3.17
C LEU A 83 5.87 -16.47 4.53
N ASP A 84 5.65 -17.77 4.73
CA ASP A 84 5.75 -18.45 6.03
C ASP A 84 7.10 -18.22 6.75
N ASP A 85 8.22 -18.28 6.04
CA ASP A 85 9.56 -18.05 6.62
C ASP A 85 9.77 -16.59 7.03
N VAL A 86 9.25 -15.65 6.23
CA VAL A 86 9.29 -14.22 6.50
C VAL A 86 8.41 -13.89 7.72
N GLU A 87 7.19 -14.41 7.76
CA GLU A 87 6.28 -14.27 8.90
C GLU A 87 6.90 -14.87 10.17
N SER A 88 7.51 -16.04 10.06
CA SER A 88 8.22 -16.68 11.17
C SER A 88 9.37 -15.83 11.69
N ALA A 89 10.16 -15.21 10.81
CA ALA A 89 11.24 -14.31 11.20
C ALA A 89 10.70 -13.03 11.89
N ILE A 90 9.63 -12.44 11.37
CA ILE A 90 8.94 -11.29 11.97
C ILE A 90 8.42 -11.62 13.37
N LEU A 91 7.67 -12.72 13.50
CA LEU A 91 7.02 -13.10 14.76
C LEU A 91 8.02 -13.47 15.87
N LYS A 92 9.19 -14.03 15.51
CA LYS A 92 10.30 -14.26 16.47
C LYS A 92 10.79 -12.96 17.12
N GLY A 93 10.61 -11.82 16.46
CA GLY A 93 10.96 -10.49 16.99
C GLY A 93 9.97 -9.94 18.03
N GLU A 94 8.87 -10.64 18.29
CA GLU A 94 7.78 -10.22 19.18
C GLU A 94 7.23 -8.81 18.84
N PRO A 95 6.66 -8.64 17.63
CA PRO A 95 6.06 -7.37 17.24
C PRO A 95 4.83 -7.04 18.09
N GLU A 96 4.60 -5.74 18.30
CA GLU A 96 3.37 -5.24 18.95
C GLU A 96 2.18 -5.28 17.99
N LYS A 97 2.45 -5.15 16.69
CA LYS A 97 1.46 -5.17 15.61
C LYS A 97 2.11 -5.72 14.34
N VAL A 98 1.35 -6.52 13.59
CA VAL A 98 1.72 -6.97 12.24
C VAL A 98 0.54 -6.68 11.34
N GLU A 99 0.82 -6.03 10.22
CA GLU A 99 -0.14 -5.70 9.18
C GLU A 99 0.35 -6.30 7.87
N CYS A 100 -0.57 -6.85 7.09
CA CYS A 100 -0.30 -7.45 5.80
C CYS A 100 -1.25 -6.80 4.80
N TYR A 101 -0.67 -6.25 3.74
CA TYR A 101 -1.38 -5.51 2.71
C TYR A 101 -1.11 -6.09 1.34
N ARG A 102 -2.12 -6.02 0.47
CA ARG A 102 -2.03 -6.34 -0.96
C ARG A 102 -2.02 -5.05 -1.76
N ASP A 103 -1.05 -4.92 -2.64
CA ASP A 103 -0.79 -3.75 -3.46
C ASP A 103 -0.81 -2.47 -2.60
N TYR A 104 0.05 -2.43 -1.56
CA TYR A 104 0.01 -1.36 -0.55
C TYR A 104 0.10 0.04 -1.17
N GLN A 105 -0.81 0.93 -0.75
CA GLN A 105 -0.88 2.31 -1.23
C GLN A 105 -0.87 3.30 -0.06
N GLU A 106 -0.07 4.35 -0.23
CA GLU A 106 -0.13 5.58 0.55
C GLU A 106 -0.78 6.66 -0.32
N LEU A 107 -2.04 7.00 -0.06
CA LEU A 107 -2.83 7.90 -0.91
C LEU A 107 -3.33 9.12 -0.14
N THR A 108 -3.41 10.24 -0.83
CA THR A 108 -4.24 11.38 -0.43
C THR A 108 -5.52 11.39 -1.26
N VAL A 109 -6.66 11.19 -0.61
CA VAL A 109 -7.99 11.25 -1.24
C VAL A 109 -8.64 12.56 -0.87
N ARG A 110 -9.06 13.33 -1.88
CA ARG A 110 -9.73 14.62 -1.70
C ARG A 110 -11.10 14.64 -2.35
N VAL A 111 -12.06 15.24 -1.66
CA VAL A 111 -13.41 15.47 -2.17
C VAL A 111 -13.79 16.92 -2.01
N LYS A 112 -14.18 17.55 -3.11
CA LYS A 112 -14.71 18.90 -3.14
C LYS A 112 -16.20 18.89 -2.77
N VAL A 113 -16.56 19.66 -1.76
CA VAL A 113 -17.94 19.81 -1.25
C VAL A 113 -18.31 21.29 -1.08
N PRO A 114 -19.60 21.66 -1.13
CA PRO A 114 -20.03 23.01 -0.75
C PRO A 114 -19.69 23.36 0.70
N SER A 115 -19.29 24.61 0.96
CA SER A 115 -18.87 25.08 2.28
C SER A 115 -19.96 24.96 3.34
N GLY A 116 -19.57 24.57 4.56
CA GLY A 116 -20.49 24.49 5.70
C GLY A 116 -21.32 23.21 5.74
N LEU A 117 -21.10 22.29 4.79
CA LEU A 117 -21.55 20.92 4.91
C LEU A 117 -20.57 20.17 5.80
N THR A 118 -21.05 19.67 6.93
CA THR A 118 -20.26 18.68 7.67
C THR A 118 -20.17 17.40 6.83
N PRO A 119 -19.17 16.54 7.04
CA PRO A 119 -19.08 15.25 6.33
C PRO A 119 -20.40 14.47 6.40
N GLU A 120 -21.11 14.54 7.53
CA GLU A 120 -22.40 13.88 7.74
C GLU A 120 -23.55 14.50 6.92
N VAL A 121 -23.44 15.76 6.49
CA VAL A 121 -24.41 16.44 5.61
C VAL A 121 -24.00 16.34 4.14
N ALA A 122 -22.71 16.25 3.82
CA ALA A 122 -22.24 15.91 2.47
C ALA A 122 -22.82 14.54 2.01
N VAL A 123 -22.92 13.59 2.94
CA VAL A 123 -23.62 12.30 2.80
C VAL A 123 -25.11 12.45 2.42
N LEU A 124 -25.76 13.57 2.74
CA LEU A 124 -27.19 13.80 2.47
C LEU A 124 -27.46 14.54 1.16
N ILE A 125 -26.44 15.15 0.56
CA ILE A 125 -26.57 15.98 -0.66
C ILE A 125 -25.95 15.29 -1.88
N GLY A 126 -24.95 14.42 -1.67
CA GLY A 126 -24.35 13.63 -2.73
C GLY A 126 -25.26 12.51 -3.25
N ASP A 127 -24.82 11.88 -4.34
CA ASP A 127 -25.33 10.57 -4.73
C ASP A 127 -25.08 9.57 -3.59
N LYS A 128 -25.95 8.56 -3.45
CA LYS A 128 -25.88 7.57 -2.37
C LYS A 128 -24.49 6.93 -2.30
N ASP A 129 -23.88 6.70 -3.45
CA ASP A 129 -22.57 6.08 -3.55
C ASP A 129 -21.45 7.00 -3.00
N GLU A 130 -21.44 8.29 -3.38
CA GLU A 130 -20.46 9.26 -2.86
C GLU A 130 -20.57 9.43 -1.33
N ALA A 131 -21.79 9.42 -0.82
CA ALA A 131 -22.09 9.46 0.59
C ALA A 131 -21.53 8.25 1.35
N GLU A 132 -21.75 7.05 0.81
CA GLU A 132 -21.21 5.81 1.38
C GLU A 132 -19.67 5.77 1.32
N ALA A 133 -19.07 6.33 0.28
CA ALA A 133 -17.62 6.44 0.13
C ALA A 133 -16.97 7.41 1.13
N ILE A 134 -17.55 8.59 1.33
CA ILE A 134 -17.11 9.54 2.36
C ILE A 134 -17.22 8.92 3.76
N ARG A 135 -18.30 8.16 4.01
CA ARG A 135 -18.47 7.42 5.27
C ARG A 135 -17.36 6.38 5.42
N TRP A 136 -17.09 5.59 4.39
CA TRP A 136 -16.03 4.58 4.42
C TRP A 136 -14.67 5.20 4.71
N LEU A 137 -14.31 6.31 4.05
CA LEU A 137 -13.06 7.04 4.32
C LEU A 137 -13.02 7.56 5.76
N THR A 138 -14.15 8.04 6.28
CA THR A 138 -14.21 8.54 7.66
C THR A 138 -14.05 7.42 8.69
N GLU A 139 -14.59 6.24 8.41
CA GLU A 139 -14.50 5.05 9.27
C GLU A 139 -13.09 4.43 9.26
N ASN A 140 -12.43 4.40 8.10
CA ASN A 140 -11.13 3.74 7.93
C ASN A 140 -9.92 4.68 8.11
N CYS A 141 -10.06 5.96 7.74
CA CYS A 141 -8.98 6.96 7.79
C CYS A 141 -9.19 8.02 8.89
N GLY A 142 -10.36 8.05 9.54
CA GLY A 142 -10.72 9.07 10.51
C GLY A 142 -11.28 10.35 9.88
N LYS A 143 -11.43 11.41 10.68
CA LYS A 143 -12.04 12.66 10.21
C LYS A 143 -11.17 13.36 9.16
N PRO A 144 -11.77 13.91 8.08
CA PRO A 144 -11.01 14.63 7.08
C PRO A 144 -10.40 15.91 7.66
N LYS A 145 -9.27 16.31 7.09
CA LYS A 145 -8.80 17.67 7.18
C LYS A 145 -9.62 18.53 6.21
N VAL A 146 -10.21 19.60 6.71
CA VAL A 146 -11.01 20.53 5.89
C VAL A 146 -10.12 21.67 5.42
N LEU A 147 -9.95 21.79 4.10
CA LEU A 147 -9.20 22.86 3.44
C LEU A 147 -10.16 23.82 2.74
N LYS A 148 -9.94 25.13 2.85
CA LYS A 148 -10.74 26.12 2.12
C LYS A 148 -10.34 26.12 0.65
N ASN A 149 -11.30 25.97 -0.26
CA ASN A 149 -11.05 25.92 -1.70
C ASN A 149 -11.70 27.08 -2.48
N GLY A 150 -11.61 28.29 -1.92
CA GLY A 150 -12.17 29.50 -2.53
C GLY A 150 -13.70 29.53 -2.61
N GLY A 151 -14.29 30.72 -2.57
CA GLY A 151 -15.75 30.88 -2.69
C GLY A 151 -16.54 30.12 -1.62
N ASN A 152 -17.52 29.33 -2.07
CA ASN A 152 -18.40 28.47 -1.25
C ASN A 152 -18.02 26.98 -1.39
N GLU A 153 -16.74 26.65 -1.59
CA GLU A 153 -16.27 25.26 -1.67
C GLU A 153 -15.22 24.95 -0.59
N GLU A 154 -15.27 23.73 -0.08
CA GLU A 154 -14.32 23.12 0.86
C GLU A 154 -13.77 21.82 0.25
N LEU A 155 -12.54 21.48 0.58
CA LEU A 155 -11.91 20.20 0.25
C LEU A 155 -11.81 19.38 1.54
N LEU A 156 -12.40 18.19 1.51
CA LEU A 156 -12.21 17.18 2.53
C LEU A 156 -11.02 16.31 2.11
N GLU A 157 -9.98 16.27 2.92
CA GLU A 157 -8.74 15.54 2.65
C GLU A 157 -8.55 14.40 3.66
N TRP A 158 -8.35 13.19 3.15
CA TRP A 158 -7.98 12.00 3.93
C TRP A 158 -6.63 11.47 3.46
N MET A 159 -5.84 10.95 4.40
CA MET A 159 -4.67 10.14 4.12
C MET A 159 -5.03 8.68 4.34
N TYR A 160 -4.83 7.85 3.33
CA TYR A 160 -5.09 6.42 3.34
C TYR A 160 -3.77 5.66 3.28
N TYR A 161 -3.66 4.62 4.10
CA TYR A 161 -2.54 3.70 4.16
C TYR A 161 -3.13 2.30 4.23
N GLY A 162 -2.96 1.48 3.20
CA GLY A 162 -3.52 0.13 3.22
C GLY A 162 -3.52 -0.56 1.87
N ASP A 163 -4.42 -1.54 1.73
CA ASP A 163 -4.61 -2.32 0.49
C ASP A 163 -4.89 -1.42 -0.72
N GLY A 164 -4.58 -1.93 -1.91
CA GLY A 164 -4.84 -1.26 -3.17
C GLY A 164 -6.31 -0.87 -3.35
N ILE A 165 -6.58 0.43 -3.36
CA ILE A 165 -7.93 0.99 -3.60
C ILE A 165 -7.97 1.92 -4.81
N TYR A 166 -6.83 2.29 -5.38
CA TYR A 166 -6.75 3.17 -6.53
C TYR A 166 -6.01 2.52 -7.69
N ASP A 167 -6.66 2.46 -8.85
CA ASP A 167 -6.09 2.05 -10.13
C ASP A 167 -5.79 3.31 -10.95
N ASP A 168 -4.51 3.62 -11.12
CA ASP A 168 -4.05 4.81 -11.85
C ASP A 168 -4.17 4.65 -13.37
N TYR A 169 -4.19 3.42 -13.89
CA TYR A 169 -4.32 3.12 -15.30
C TYR A 169 -5.76 3.37 -15.78
N ASP A 170 -6.73 2.85 -15.04
CA ASP A 170 -8.15 3.05 -15.33
C ASP A 170 -8.71 4.35 -14.69
N ASN A 171 -7.92 5.00 -13.83
CA ASN A 171 -8.31 6.17 -13.03
C ASN A 171 -9.58 5.89 -12.18
N LYS A 172 -9.55 4.76 -11.46
CA LYS A 172 -10.67 4.24 -10.67
C LYS A 172 -10.33 4.12 -9.19
N LEU A 173 -11.27 4.49 -8.34
CA LEU A 173 -11.15 4.41 -6.89
C LEU A 173 -12.21 3.44 -6.34
N TYR A 174 -11.79 2.49 -5.51
CA TYR A 174 -12.60 1.42 -4.95
C TYR A 174 -12.75 1.60 -3.44
N LEU A 175 -13.95 1.97 -2.97
CA LEU A 175 -14.20 2.26 -1.54
C LEU A 175 -15.41 1.48 -1.05
N GLY A 176 -15.22 0.57 -0.09
CA GLY A 176 -16.35 -0.14 0.56
C GLY A 176 -17.25 -0.92 -0.39
N GLY A 177 -16.72 -1.41 -1.51
CA GLY A 177 -17.49 -2.11 -2.56
C GLY A 177 -18.07 -1.21 -3.64
N ILE A 178 -17.75 0.09 -3.62
CA ILE A 178 -18.16 1.09 -4.61
C ILE A 178 -16.99 1.38 -5.55
N GLU A 179 -17.25 1.42 -6.85
CA GLU A 179 -16.28 1.79 -7.90
C GLU A 179 -16.58 3.20 -8.40
N PHE A 180 -15.63 4.12 -8.21
CA PHE A 180 -15.67 5.48 -8.77
C PHE A 180 -14.75 5.58 -9.96
N ASP A 181 -15.32 5.86 -11.12
CA ASP A 181 -14.56 6.36 -12.28
C ASP A 181 -14.28 7.85 -12.06
N LEU A 182 -13.05 8.21 -11.69
CA LEU A 182 -12.67 9.59 -11.35
C LEU A 182 -12.79 10.53 -12.56
N ASN A 183 -12.84 10.01 -13.79
CA ASN A 183 -13.12 10.82 -14.97
C ASN A 183 -14.56 11.35 -15.00
N LYS A 184 -15.49 10.63 -14.34
CA LYS A 184 -16.90 11.00 -14.20
C LYS A 184 -17.18 11.77 -12.91
N HIS A 185 -16.43 11.49 -11.86
CA HIS A 185 -16.55 12.13 -10.53
C HIS A 185 -15.50 13.24 -10.34
N ARG A 186 -15.67 14.35 -11.08
CA ARG A 186 -14.66 15.45 -11.14
C ARG A 186 -14.47 16.22 -9.83
N ASN A 187 -15.33 16.00 -8.85
CA ASN A 187 -15.20 16.52 -7.48
C ASN A 187 -14.25 15.66 -6.61
N TRP A 188 -13.81 14.51 -7.11
CA TRP A 188 -12.87 13.61 -6.44
C TRP A 188 -11.49 13.72 -7.07
N GLU A 189 -10.47 13.65 -6.23
CA GLU A 189 -9.06 13.66 -6.60
C GLU A 189 -8.30 12.66 -5.73
N VAL A 190 -7.40 11.91 -6.34
CA VAL A 190 -6.54 10.94 -5.67
C VAL A 190 -5.10 11.21 -6.10
N GLU A 191 -4.22 11.35 -5.13
CA GLU A 191 -2.78 11.56 -5.35
C GLU A 191 -1.98 10.52 -4.55
N TRP A 192 -0.88 10.05 -5.14
CA TRP A 192 0.12 9.26 -4.43
C TRP A 192 0.89 10.16 -3.46
N PHE A 193 1.13 9.65 -2.25
CA PHE A 193 1.94 10.31 -1.23
C PHE A 193 3.45 10.17 -1.50
#